data_AF-A0AAV7HKY0-F1
#
_entry.id   AF-A0AAV7HKY0-F1
#
_cell.length_a   1.000
_cell.length_b   1.000
_cell.length_c   1.000
_cell.angle_alpha   90.00
_cell.angle_beta   90.00
_cell.angle_gamma   90.00
#
_symmetry.space_group_name_H-M   'P 1'
#
loop_
_entity.id
_entity.type
_entity.pdbx_description
1 polymer ?
#
loop_
_entity_poly.entity_id
_entity_poly.type
_entity_poly.pdbx_seq_one_letter_code
_entity_poly.pdbx_strand_id
1 'polypeptide(L)'
;MLCVFHCRFSTTGLPSDVTVEVGEMSFHLHKFPLLSKSRLLEKLISDKSGEEESCVIKLSDIPGGSKAFELVAKFCYGMKIELTASNVVYARCAAEYLQMTEDVAERNLISESEVFLNQVVLRSWKDSVRALQTCDDLLPCAEDLNIVTRCIDSLAVKACMDPDLFGWPMMEHGSMQSPGGSVLWNGISTGARPTSRSTDWWYEDVSSLSLPLYKRLISVMESRGIREEIIAGSLASYAKRYLPGLNKRHNAALMTHTSVLSEDEQRGLLEEIESLLPIQKGVTSTKFLFGLLRTAMILKASPEHLANLERRIGMQLDEASLEDLLLPTFSYSMETLYDVDCIQRILKHFLAMDLATGGASPGLIDDEQLMGSPSLTPITTVAKLIDGYLAEVAPDVNLKLPKFQSLAAAIPEYARPLDDGLYRAIDIYFKAHPWLSESEREQLCRLMDCQKLSLEACTHAAQNERLPLRVVVQVLFFEQLQLRTSIAGCFLVSDNLDGSRPLRSGLVAPSEGGGWATAVRENQVLKVGMDHMRMRVSELERECSTMRQEIERLSRLRNGWSGISKKLGFRVKPQICSTQEDSVSEHQSRSGKIEAISKAHKS
;
A
#
# COMPACT_ATOMS: atom_id res chain seq x y z
N MET A 1 5.34 11.46 52.13
CA MET A 1 4.29 10.52 52.57
C MET A 1 4.86 9.13 52.35
N LEU A 2 5.49 8.57 53.39
CA LEU A 2 6.17 7.28 53.37
C LEU A 2 5.12 6.16 53.40
N CYS A 3 5.11 5.28 52.39
CA CYS A 3 4.45 3.98 52.48
C CYS A 3 5.51 2.90 52.68
N VAL A 4 5.73 2.56 53.95
CA VAL A 4 6.47 1.39 54.42
C VAL A 4 5.45 0.25 54.59
N PHE A 5 5.57 -0.84 53.82
CA PHE A 5 5.02 -2.18 54.11
C PHE A 5 5.88 -3.22 53.35
N HIS A 6 6.94 -3.76 53.94
CA HIS A 6 7.04 -4.96 54.83
C HIS A 6 6.89 -6.33 54.15
N CYS A 7 8.02 -7.05 54.13
CA CYS A 7 8.21 -8.51 54.17
C CYS A 7 7.63 -9.38 53.04
N ARG A 8 8.48 -9.84 52.12
CA ARG A 8 8.19 -11.03 51.30
C ARG A 8 9.28 -12.07 51.52
N PHE A 9 8.88 -13.13 52.24
CA PHE A 9 9.57 -14.39 52.56
C PHE A 9 10.31 -14.52 53.92
N SER A 10 9.55 -14.38 55.03
CA SER A 10 9.74 -15.25 56.20
C SER A 10 8.64 -16.30 56.22
N THR A 11 8.84 -17.41 55.51
CA THR A 11 7.94 -18.59 55.52
C THR A 11 8.22 -19.53 56.68
N THR A 12 9.35 -19.34 57.38
CA THR A 12 9.88 -20.25 58.41
C THR A 12 9.58 -19.81 59.83
N GLY A 13 9.05 -18.59 60.03
CA GLY A 13 8.84 -18.02 61.37
C GLY A 13 10.14 -17.66 62.12
N LEU A 14 11.29 -17.79 61.45
CA LEU A 14 12.60 -17.44 61.97
C LEU A 14 12.97 -16.00 61.56
N PRO A 15 13.80 -15.31 62.36
CA PRO A 15 14.36 -14.02 61.98
C PRO A 15 15.30 -14.18 60.78
N SER A 16 15.24 -13.25 59.83
CA SER A 16 16.15 -13.20 58.68
C SER A 16 17.59 -12.94 59.14
N ASP A 17 18.57 -13.66 58.58
CA ASP A 17 20.00 -13.53 58.89
C ASP A 17 20.78 -12.84 57.75
N VAL A 18 20.12 -12.48 56.65
CA VAL A 18 20.67 -11.71 55.53
C VAL A 18 19.61 -10.79 54.92
N THR A 19 20.01 -9.57 54.55
CA THR A 19 19.19 -8.65 53.75
C THR A 19 19.85 -8.44 52.40
N VAL A 20 19.10 -8.63 51.32
CA VAL A 20 19.56 -8.37 49.94
C VAL A 20 18.83 -7.14 49.40
N GLU A 21 19.57 -6.12 48.99
CA GLU A 21 19.04 -4.88 48.42
C GLU A 21 19.21 -4.90 46.90
N VAL A 22 18.11 -4.70 46.18
CA VAL A 22 18.06 -4.66 44.71
C VAL A 22 17.26 -3.43 44.29
N GLY A 23 17.95 -2.39 43.82
CA GLY A 23 17.34 -1.08 43.55
C GLY A 23 16.68 -0.52 44.81
N GLU A 24 15.38 -0.21 44.72
CA GLU A 24 14.60 0.32 45.84
C GLU A 24 13.97 -0.77 46.74
N MET A 25 14.20 -2.04 46.45
CA MET A 25 13.60 -3.16 47.18
C MET A 25 14.61 -3.86 48.08
N SER A 26 14.22 -4.12 49.33
CA SER A 26 14.97 -4.91 50.30
C SER A 26 14.29 -6.24 50.56
N PHE A 27 15.05 -7.33 50.44
CA PHE A 27 14.62 -8.71 50.66
C PHE A 27 15.25 -9.24 51.94
N HIS A 28 14.43 -9.50 52.96
CA HIS A 28 14.86 -10.12 54.21
C HIS A 28 14.77 -11.64 54.08
N LEU A 29 15.92 -12.31 54.00
CA LEU A 29 16.04 -13.70 53.59
C LEU A 29 16.89 -14.51 54.59
N HIS A 30 17.07 -15.79 54.29
CA HIS A 30 17.94 -16.70 55.04
C HIS A 30 19.17 -17.07 54.20
N LYS A 31 20.35 -17.14 54.81
CA LYS A 31 21.61 -17.49 54.15
C LYS A 31 21.51 -18.87 53.51
N PHE A 32 21.10 -19.89 54.27
CA PHE A 32 21.14 -21.29 53.82
C PHE A 32 20.46 -21.56 52.45
N PRO A 33 19.20 -21.15 52.20
CA PRO A 33 18.57 -21.30 50.89
C PRO A 33 19.36 -20.66 49.74
N LEU A 34 19.95 -19.49 49.97
CA LEU A 34 20.72 -18.76 48.95
C LEU A 34 22.07 -19.42 48.66
N LEU A 35 22.81 -19.76 49.72
CA LEU A 35 24.12 -20.41 49.65
C LEU A 35 24.03 -21.76 48.94
N SER A 36 22.95 -22.50 49.14
CA SER A 36 22.75 -23.80 48.52
C SER A 36 22.52 -23.77 46.99
N LYS A 37 22.31 -22.58 46.41
CA LYS A 37 21.94 -22.43 44.99
C LYS A 37 22.78 -21.42 44.20
N SER A 38 23.44 -20.46 44.85
CA SER A 38 24.18 -19.39 44.17
C SER A 38 25.61 -19.26 44.70
N ARG A 39 26.59 -19.49 43.81
CA ARG A 39 28.01 -19.31 44.11
C ARG A 39 28.37 -17.83 44.34
N LEU A 40 27.73 -16.90 43.63
CA LEU A 40 27.98 -15.47 43.83
C LEU A 40 27.49 -15.01 45.20
N LEU A 41 26.27 -15.39 45.60
CA LEU A 41 25.75 -15.04 46.92
C LEU A 41 26.58 -15.69 48.03
N GLU A 42 27.05 -16.93 47.84
CA GLU A 42 28.00 -17.56 48.75
C GLU A 42 29.25 -16.71 48.97
N LYS A 43 29.91 -16.31 47.89
CA LYS A 43 31.09 -15.44 47.98
C LYS A 43 30.79 -14.12 48.69
N LEU A 44 29.72 -13.43 48.30
CA LEU A 44 29.36 -12.13 48.87
C LEU A 44 28.98 -12.20 50.36
N ILE A 45 28.33 -13.30 50.79
CA ILE A 45 27.98 -13.53 52.20
C ILE A 45 29.23 -13.86 53.01
N SER A 46 30.11 -14.72 52.49
CA SER A 46 31.36 -15.09 53.14
C SER A 46 32.27 -13.89 53.34
N ASP A 47 32.42 -13.03 52.32
CA ASP A 47 33.25 -11.82 52.38
C ASP A 47 32.75 -10.82 53.45
N LYS A 48 31.46 -10.82 53.77
CA LYS A 48 30.85 -9.93 54.80
C LYS A 48 30.77 -10.52 56.20
N SER A 49 30.97 -11.83 56.35
CA SER A 49 30.79 -12.53 57.62
C SER A 49 31.82 -12.17 58.71
N GLY A 50 32.81 -11.32 58.40
CA GLY A 50 33.85 -10.87 59.33
C GLY A 50 33.58 -9.56 60.08
N GLU A 51 32.58 -8.74 59.70
CA GLU A 51 32.58 -7.33 60.13
C GLU A 51 31.33 -6.77 60.86
N GLU A 52 30.15 -7.41 60.93
CA GLU A 52 28.99 -6.82 61.67
C GLU A 52 27.84 -7.82 61.95
N GLU A 53 26.96 -7.51 62.92
CA GLU A 53 25.78 -8.34 63.30
C GLU A 53 24.70 -8.42 62.20
N SER A 54 24.69 -7.54 61.19
CA SER A 54 23.71 -7.53 60.10
C SER A 54 24.35 -7.69 58.71
N CYS A 55 24.16 -8.85 58.08
CA CYS A 55 24.67 -9.13 56.74
C CYS A 55 23.77 -8.49 55.66
N VAL A 56 24.19 -7.36 55.09
CA VAL A 56 23.48 -6.66 54.00
C VAL A 56 24.24 -6.81 52.68
N ILE A 57 23.64 -7.39 51.64
CA ILE A 57 24.21 -7.53 50.30
C ILE A 57 23.52 -6.57 49.35
N LYS A 58 24.28 -5.87 48.50
CA LYS A 58 23.73 -4.98 47.47
C LYS A 58 23.96 -5.61 46.10
N LEU A 59 22.89 -5.79 45.33
CA LEU A 59 22.93 -6.27 43.95
C LEU A 59 22.36 -5.19 43.03
N SER A 60 23.12 -4.12 42.82
CA SER A 60 22.71 -3.02 41.93
C SER A 60 22.57 -3.45 40.48
N ASP A 61 23.40 -4.41 40.05
CA ASP A 61 23.63 -4.71 38.63
C ASP A 61 22.94 -6.02 38.18
N ILE A 62 22.05 -6.59 39.00
CA ILE A 62 21.37 -7.84 38.64
C ILE A 62 20.43 -7.60 37.44
N PRO A 63 20.57 -8.38 36.34
CA PRO A 63 19.69 -8.26 35.19
C PRO A 63 18.23 -8.45 35.58
N GLY A 64 17.34 -7.54 35.15
CA GLY A 64 15.92 -7.58 35.48
C GLY A 64 15.54 -7.04 36.84
N GLY A 65 16.52 -6.58 37.62
CA GLY A 65 16.32 -5.93 38.91
C GLY A 65 15.56 -6.79 39.92
N SER A 66 14.79 -6.12 40.77
CA SER A 66 14.14 -6.74 41.93
C SER A 66 13.11 -7.79 41.55
N LYS A 67 12.40 -7.64 40.42
CA LYS A 67 11.41 -8.61 39.95
C LYS A 67 12.06 -9.93 39.53
N ALA A 68 13.20 -9.88 38.84
CA ALA A 68 13.96 -11.07 38.50
C ALA A 68 14.56 -11.72 39.76
N PHE A 69 15.09 -10.92 40.69
CA PHE A 69 15.58 -11.43 41.97
C PHE A 69 14.49 -12.09 42.81
N GLU A 70 13.25 -11.58 42.80
CA GLU A 70 12.14 -12.23 43.50
C GLU A 70 11.89 -13.66 42.98
N LEU A 71 11.98 -13.88 41.66
CA LEU A 71 11.87 -15.22 41.08
C LEU A 71 13.02 -16.12 41.52
N VAL A 72 14.25 -15.59 41.53
CA VAL A 72 15.43 -16.32 42.00
C VAL A 72 15.30 -16.68 43.48
N ALA A 73 14.93 -15.73 44.33
CA ALA A 73 14.76 -15.96 45.76
C ALA A 73 13.69 -17.02 46.00
N LYS A 74 12.57 -16.99 45.25
CA LYS A 74 11.55 -18.02 45.34
C LYS A 74 12.10 -19.41 45.01
N PHE A 75 12.87 -19.51 43.94
CA PHE A 75 13.53 -20.75 43.53
C PHE A 75 14.51 -21.27 44.59
N CYS A 76 15.33 -20.39 45.20
CA CYS A 76 16.27 -20.77 46.25
C CYS A 76 15.58 -21.38 47.48
N TYR A 77 14.36 -20.94 47.77
CA TYR A 77 13.53 -21.46 48.86
C TYR A 77 12.77 -22.75 48.49
N GLY A 78 13.03 -23.32 47.31
CA GLY A 78 12.34 -24.52 46.82
C GLY A 78 10.87 -24.30 46.47
N MET A 79 10.44 -23.05 46.31
CA MET A 79 9.08 -22.76 45.83
C MET A 79 9.02 -23.02 44.32
N LYS A 80 7.93 -23.64 43.87
CA LYS A 80 7.69 -23.88 42.45
C LYS A 80 7.49 -22.54 41.74
N ILE A 81 8.42 -22.20 40.85
CA ILE A 81 8.28 -21.05 39.95
C ILE A 81 7.64 -21.50 38.64
N GLU A 82 6.75 -20.68 38.09
CA GLU A 82 6.16 -20.90 36.77
C GLU A 82 6.95 -20.08 35.74
N LEU A 83 7.74 -20.78 34.93
CA LEU A 83 8.44 -20.17 33.79
C LEU A 83 7.44 -19.95 32.65
N THR A 84 7.55 -18.77 32.03
CA THR A 84 6.74 -18.31 30.91
C THR A 84 7.63 -17.55 29.93
N ALA A 85 7.16 -17.34 28.69
CA ALA A 85 7.89 -16.55 27.71
C ALA A 85 8.17 -15.10 28.16
N SER A 86 7.36 -14.56 29.08
CA SER A 86 7.52 -13.20 29.61
C SER A 86 8.56 -13.07 30.73
N ASN A 87 8.96 -14.18 31.37
CA ASN A 87 9.84 -14.13 32.56
C ASN A 87 11.10 -15.00 32.45
N VAL A 88 11.17 -15.94 31.50
CA VAL A 88 12.29 -16.87 31.44
C VAL A 88 13.61 -16.20 31.08
N VAL A 89 13.60 -15.17 30.23
CA VAL A 89 14.82 -14.41 29.88
C VAL A 89 15.36 -13.70 31.11
N TYR A 90 14.48 -13.05 31.89
CA TYR A 90 14.81 -12.46 33.19
C TYR A 90 15.43 -13.48 34.15
N ALA A 91 14.80 -14.65 34.30
CA ALA A 91 15.30 -15.72 35.16
C ALA A 91 16.66 -16.24 34.68
N ARG A 92 16.84 -16.46 33.38
CA ARG A 92 18.08 -16.98 32.77
C ARG A 92 19.23 -15.99 32.95
N CYS A 93 19.02 -14.70 32.72
CA CYS A 93 20.03 -13.65 32.89
C CYS A 93 20.40 -13.44 34.37
N ALA A 94 19.41 -13.38 35.26
CA ALA A 94 19.66 -13.27 36.70
C ALA A 94 20.39 -14.49 37.27
N ALA A 95 20.03 -15.70 36.81
CA ALA A 95 20.69 -16.93 37.20
C ALA A 95 22.15 -17.00 36.74
N GLU A 96 22.45 -16.49 35.54
CA GLU A 96 23.82 -16.34 35.05
C GLU A 96 24.63 -15.42 35.97
N TYR A 97 24.11 -14.22 36.22
CA TYR A 97 24.75 -13.23 37.10
C TYR A 97 25.03 -13.82 38.49
N LEU A 98 24.08 -14.57 39.05
CA LEU A 98 24.20 -15.20 40.36
C LEU A 98 24.96 -16.54 40.35
N GLN A 99 25.49 -16.97 39.19
CA GLN A 99 26.25 -18.20 39.02
C GLN A 99 25.50 -19.45 39.52
N MET A 100 24.21 -19.55 39.20
CA MET A 100 23.31 -20.64 39.61
C MET A 100 23.44 -21.85 38.68
N THR A 101 24.63 -22.45 38.69
CA THR A 101 25.03 -23.57 37.82
C THR A 101 24.73 -24.93 38.45
N GLU A 102 24.78 -25.99 37.63
CA GLU A 102 24.65 -27.38 38.11
C GLU A 102 25.80 -27.80 39.04
N ASP A 103 26.96 -27.12 38.98
CA ASP A 103 28.08 -27.36 39.90
C ASP A 103 27.74 -27.02 41.36
N VAL A 104 26.73 -26.17 41.58
CA VAL A 104 26.28 -25.75 42.91
C VAL A 104 25.14 -26.63 43.41
N ALA A 105 24.18 -26.94 42.55
CA ALA A 105 23.05 -27.80 42.88
C ALA A 105 22.47 -28.46 41.62
N GLU A 106 21.95 -29.68 41.75
CA GLU A 106 21.22 -30.33 40.65
C GLU A 106 19.93 -29.56 40.30
N ARG A 107 19.63 -29.50 38.99
CA ARG A 107 18.48 -28.81 38.41
C ARG A 107 18.39 -27.36 38.89
N ASN A 108 19.50 -26.65 38.83
CA ASN A 108 19.59 -25.24 39.19
C ASN A 108 18.95 -24.34 38.13
N LEU A 109 18.79 -23.06 38.46
CA LEU A 109 17.96 -22.17 37.66
C LEU A 109 18.49 -21.93 36.24
N ILE A 110 19.81 -21.98 36.01
CA ILE A 110 20.38 -21.90 34.65
C ILE A 110 19.88 -23.08 33.81
N SER A 111 19.98 -24.31 34.29
CA SER A 111 19.58 -25.50 33.51
C SER A 111 18.07 -25.55 33.27
N GLU A 112 17.27 -25.26 34.30
CA GLU A 112 15.80 -25.25 34.20
C GLU A 112 15.30 -24.18 33.22
N SER A 113 15.85 -22.96 33.28
CA SER A 113 15.50 -21.90 32.33
C SER A 113 15.97 -22.21 30.90
N GLU A 114 17.14 -22.84 30.74
CA GLU A 114 17.67 -23.26 29.45
C GLU A 114 16.83 -24.37 28.81
N VAL A 115 16.36 -25.35 29.61
CA VAL A 115 15.44 -26.39 29.17
C VAL A 115 14.12 -25.76 28.70
N PHE A 116 13.55 -24.83 29.47
CA PHE A 116 12.32 -24.16 29.09
C PHE A 116 12.46 -23.33 27.80
N LEU A 117 13.56 -22.59 27.65
CA LEU A 117 13.87 -21.86 26.42
C LEU A 117 13.89 -22.80 25.21
N ASN A 118 14.60 -23.92 25.29
CA ASN A 118 14.75 -24.86 24.17
C ASN A 118 13.50 -25.67 23.84
N GLN A 119 12.76 -26.10 24.87
CA GLN A 119 11.65 -27.05 24.70
C GLN A 119 10.30 -26.35 24.51
N VAL A 120 10.14 -25.13 25.02
CA VAL A 120 8.88 -24.38 24.96
C VAL A 120 9.02 -23.15 24.08
N VAL A 121 9.87 -22.19 24.47
CA VAL A 121 9.96 -20.88 23.82
C VAL A 121 10.36 -21.00 22.35
N LEU A 122 11.49 -21.65 22.07
CA LEU A 122 12.01 -21.80 20.70
C LEU A 122 11.17 -22.76 19.83
N ARG A 123 10.18 -23.45 20.41
CA ARG A 123 9.25 -24.31 19.66
C ARG A 123 7.96 -23.58 19.29
N SER A 124 7.64 -22.48 19.95
CA SER A 124 6.42 -21.70 19.74
C SER A 124 6.73 -20.35 19.11
N TRP A 125 6.00 -20.00 18.04
CA TRP A 125 6.12 -18.70 17.39
C TRP A 125 5.83 -17.55 18.37
N LYS A 126 4.66 -17.60 19.02
CA LYS A 126 4.21 -16.54 19.95
C LYS A 126 5.17 -16.38 21.13
N ASP A 127 5.67 -17.48 21.66
CA ASP A 127 6.59 -17.44 22.81
C ASP A 127 7.98 -16.95 22.39
N SER A 128 8.47 -17.32 21.20
CA SER A 128 9.71 -16.77 20.65
C SER A 128 9.62 -15.25 20.44
N VAL A 129 8.50 -14.74 19.90
CA VAL A 129 8.27 -13.28 19.78
C VAL A 129 8.27 -12.62 21.15
N ARG A 130 7.54 -13.20 22.11
CA ARG A 130 7.43 -12.63 23.46
C ARG A 130 8.76 -12.64 24.21
N ALA A 131 9.53 -13.71 24.13
CA ALA A 131 10.86 -13.78 24.73
C ALA A 131 11.81 -12.77 24.08
N LEU A 132 11.74 -12.59 22.77
CA LEU A 132 12.53 -11.60 22.05
C LEU A 132 12.20 -10.16 22.51
N GLN A 133 10.92 -9.83 22.73
CA GLN A 133 10.52 -8.54 23.32
C GLN A 133 11.14 -8.31 24.71
N THR A 134 11.17 -9.34 25.56
CA THR A 134 11.78 -9.21 26.89
C THR A 134 13.30 -9.04 26.87
N CYS A 135 13.95 -9.32 25.73
CA CYS A 135 15.39 -9.12 25.60
C CYS A 135 15.77 -7.64 25.55
N ASP A 136 14.90 -6.75 25.04
CA ASP A 136 15.18 -5.30 24.96
C ASP A 136 15.53 -4.71 26.35
N ASP A 137 14.85 -5.17 27.41
CA ASP A 137 15.06 -4.73 28.78
C ASP A 137 16.37 -5.30 29.42
N LEU A 138 17.02 -6.24 28.75
CA LEU A 138 18.10 -7.08 29.29
C LEU A 138 19.37 -7.09 28.44
N LEU A 139 19.46 -6.22 27.43
CA LEU A 139 20.71 -6.02 26.68
C LEU A 139 21.76 -5.32 27.56
N PRO A 140 23.05 -5.74 27.50
CA PRO A 140 23.63 -6.73 26.60
C PRO A 140 23.55 -8.19 27.08
N CYS A 141 23.14 -8.46 28.33
CA CYS A 141 23.18 -9.80 28.92
C CYS A 141 22.44 -10.88 28.09
N ALA A 142 21.27 -10.54 27.55
CA ALA A 142 20.51 -11.47 26.69
C ALA A 142 21.24 -11.78 25.35
N GLU A 143 22.07 -10.86 24.87
CA GLU A 143 22.90 -11.03 23.67
C GLU A 143 24.09 -11.96 23.98
N ASP A 144 24.79 -11.72 25.07
CA ASP A 144 25.94 -12.54 25.50
C ASP A 144 25.54 -14.01 25.73
N LEU A 145 24.32 -14.22 26.22
CA LEU A 145 23.72 -15.54 26.40
C LEU A 145 23.12 -16.14 25.11
N ASN A 146 23.26 -15.46 23.98
CA ASN A 146 22.74 -15.85 22.66
C ASN A 146 21.21 -16.06 22.62
N ILE A 147 20.45 -15.50 23.56
CA ILE A 147 18.99 -15.68 23.61
C ILE A 147 18.33 -14.96 22.43
N VAL A 148 18.80 -13.74 22.14
CA VAL A 148 18.31 -12.91 21.02
C VAL A 148 18.49 -13.65 19.69
N THR A 149 19.71 -14.07 19.38
CA THR A 149 20.05 -14.81 18.15
C THR A 149 19.22 -16.08 18.01
N ARG A 150 19.09 -16.87 19.08
CA ARG A 150 18.30 -18.12 19.07
C ARG A 150 16.81 -17.86 18.82
N CYS A 151 16.24 -16.81 19.41
CA CYS A 151 14.85 -16.44 19.18
C CYS A 151 14.64 -15.97 17.73
N ILE A 152 15.54 -15.13 17.20
CA ILE A 152 15.49 -14.66 15.81
C ILE A 152 15.62 -15.85 14.83
N ASP A 153 16.57 -16.75 15.04
CA ASP A 153 16.73 -17.95 14.21
C ASP A 153 15.49 -18.85 14.27
N SER A 154 14.93 -19.05 15.45
CA SER A 154 13.69 -19.80 15.66
C SER A 154 12.52 -19.21 14.87
N LEU A 155 12.37 -17.89 14.88
CA LEU A 155 11.32 -17.18 14.13
C LEU A 155 11.57 -17.26 12.63
N ALA A 156 12.79 -17.01 12.18
CA ALA A 156 13.13 -17.05 10.77
C ALA A 156 12.94 -18.46 10.17
N VAL A 157 13.32 -19.53 10.89
CA VAL A 157 13.02 -20.92 10.49
C VAL A 157 11.52 -21.12 10.33
N LYS A 158 10.70 -20.71 11.32
CA LYS A 158 9.25 -20.89 11.27
C LYS A 158 8.58 -20.10 10.14
N ALA A 159 9.08 -18.90 9.85
CA ALA A 159 8.56 -18.08 8.76
C ALA A 159 8.92 -18.65 7.38
N CYS A 160 10.03 -19.39 7.26
CA CYS A 160 10.42 -20.10 6.04
C CYS A 160 9.64 -21.41 5.81
N MET A 161 8.96 -21.94 6.83
CA MET A 161 8.19 -23.18 6.71
C MET A 161 6.81 -22.90 6.10
N ASP A 162 6.40 -23.73 5.14
CA ASP A 162 5.07 -23.66 4.55
C ASP A 162 4.00 -23.84 5.65
N PRO A 163 3.15 -22.81 5.92
CA PRO A 163 2.11 -22.89 6.94
C PRO A 163 1.13 -24.05 6.70
N ASP A 164 0.97 -24.49 5.45
CA ASP A 164 0.04 -25.54 5.05
C ASP A 164 0.57 -26.96 5.37
N LEU A 165 1.88 -27.13 5.55
CA LEU A 165 2.50 -28.43 5.84
C LEU A 165 2.52 -28.77 7.34
N PHE A 166 2.44 -27.77 8.23
CA PHE A 166 2.68 -27.99 9.66
C PHE A 166 1.60 -27.47 10.62
N GLY A 167 0.48 -26.92 10.13
CA GLY A 167 -0.64 -26.52 10.99
C GLY A 167 -0.35 -25.31 11.90
N TRP A 168 0.66 -24.50 11.57
CA TRP A 168 1.02 -23.28 12.30
C TRP A 168 0.49 -22.02 11.62
N PRO A 169 0.14 -20.95 12.35
CA PRO A 169 -0.08 -20.90 13.80
C PRO A 169 -1.36 -21.62 14.23
N MET A 170 -1.29 -22.26 15.39
CA MET A 170 -2.44 -22.79 16.12
C MET A 170 -3.36 -21.62 16.48
N MET A 171 -4.55 -21.56 15.87
CA MET A 171 -5.54 -20.52 16.16
C MET A 171 -5.93 -20.58 17.63
N GLU A 172 -5.64 -19.50 18.38
CA GLU A 172 -6.24 -19.23 19.68
C GLU A 172 -7.21 -18.04 19.64
N HIS A 173 -7.24 -17.27 18.54
CA HIS A 173 -8.21 -16.19 18.35
C HIS A 173 -8.67 -16.14 16.89
N GLY A 174 -9.59 -17.04 16.56
CA GLY A 174 -10.47 -16.93 15.40
C GLY A 174 -11.78 -17.57 15.80
N SER A 175 -12.87 -16.81 15.74
CA SER A 175 -14.22 -17.38 15.90
C SER A 175 -14.34 -18.54 14.92
N MET A 176 -14.47 -19.77 15.45
CA MET A 176 -14.89 -20.92 14.66
C MET A 176 -16.32 -20.66 14.18
N GLN A 177 -16.44 -19.94 13.07
CA GLN A 177 -17.64 -20.00 12.26
C GLN A 177 -17.52 -21.24 11.37
N SER A 178 -17.98 -22.37 11.88
CA SER A 178 -18.32 -23.55 11.07
C SER A 178 -19.41 -23.19 10.03
N PRO A 179 -19.71 -24.01 9.01
CA PRO A 179 -18.95 -25.10 8.39
C PRO A 179 -18.80 -24.90 6.87
N GLY A 180 -17.56 -24.99 6.40
CA GLY A 180 -17.23 -25.37 5.02
C GLY A 180 -16.24 -26.54 4.92
N GLY A 181 -15.81 -27.11 6.06
CA GLY A 181 -15.05 -28.35 6.13
C GLY A 181 -13.60 -28.20 6.62
N SER A 182 -13.24 -29.00 7.63
CA SER A 182 -11.86 -29.35 7.96
C SER A 182 -11.26 -30.17 6.81
N VAL A 183 -9.99 -29.92 6.50
CA VAL A 183 -9.25 -30.57 5.39
C VAL A 183 -9.08 -32.07 5.60
N LEU A 184 -9.23 -32.61 6.82
CA LEU A 184 -9.22 -34.06 7.05
C LEU A 184 -10.12 -34.44 8.22
N TRP A 185 -11.00 -35.42 8.01
CA TRP A 185 -11.54 -36.25 9.08
C TRP A 185 -11.50 -37.73 8.62
N ASN A 186 -10.82 -38.60 9.36
CA ASN A 186 -10.71 -40.05 9.14
C ASN A 186 -10.21 -40.47 7.74
N GLY A 187 -9.26 -39.73 7.16
CA GLY A 187 -8.61 -40.14 5.90
C GLY A 187 -9.47 -40.00 4.64
N ILE A 188 -10.64 -39.33 4.72
CA ILE A 188 -11.49 -39.03 3.56
C ILE A 188 -11.45 -37.53 3.30
N SER A 189 -10.99 -37.16 2.09
CA SER A 189 -10.90 -35.76 1.65
C SER A 189 -12.29 -35.16 1.44
N THR A 190 -12.60 -34.04 2.10
CA THR A 190 -13.90 -33.35 2.02
C THR A 190 -14.04 -32.42 0.80
N GLY A 191 -13.07 -32.41 -0.12
CA GLY A 191 -13.11 -31.55 -1.32
C GLY A 191 -13.01 -30.04 -1.02
N ALA A 192 -12.90 -29.63 0.24
CA ALA A 192 -12.60 -28.27 0.64
C ALA A 192 -11.15 -27.94 0.25
N ARG A 193 -10.96 -27.05 -0.71
CA ARG A 193 -9.63 -26.47 -0.96
C ARG A 193 -9.25 -25.62 0.25
N PRO A 194 -8.04 -25.79 0.83
CA PRO A 194 -7.51 -24.79 1.75
C PRO A 194 -7.58 -23.43 1.04
N THR A 195 -8.29 -22.47 1.61
CA THR A 195 -8.10 -21.08 1.23
C THR A 195 -6.63 -20.78 1.52
N SER A 196 -5.83 -20.56 0.48
CA SER A 196 -4.41 -20.23 0.58
C SER A 196 -4.24 -19.19 1.68
N ARG A 197 -3.59 -19.58 2.78
CA ARG A 197 -3.39 -18.66 3.90
C ARG A 197 -2.58 -17.48 3.40
N SER A 198 -3.01 -16.28 3.75
CA SER A 198 -2.33 -15.07 3.34
C SER A 198 -0.89 -15.10 3.88
N THR A 199 0.06 -14.69 3.03
CA THR A 199 1.50 -14.70 3.35
C THR A 199 1.89 -13.72 4.46
N ASP A 200 0.93 -12.94 4.95
CA ASP A 200 1.03 -11.88 5.96
C ASP A 200 0.70 -12.33 7.40
N TRP A 201 0.46 -13.63 7.62
CA TRP A 201 -0.04 -14.16 8.91
C TRP A 201 0.79 -13.77 10.14
N TRP A 202 2.07 -13.43 9.96
CA TRP A 202 3.02 -13.10 11.02
C TRP A 202 3.36 -11.61 11.14
N TYR A 203 2.88 -10.76 10.22
CA TYR A 203 3.34 -9.37 10.13
C TYR A 203 3.01 -8.57 11.40
N GLU A 204 1.81 -8.73 11.93
CA GLU A 204 1.37 -8.01 13.14
C GLU A 204 2.17 -8.40 14.39
N ASP A 205 2.54 -9.68 14.50
CA ASP A 205 3.30 -10.20 15.62
C ASP A 205 4.71 -9.61 15.65
N VAL A 206 5.44 -9.65 14.54
CA VAL A 206 6.80 -9.08 14.48
C VAL A 206 6.80 -7.56 14.48
N SER A 207 5.70 -6.92 14.07
CA SER A 207 5.56 -5.46 14.12
C SER A 207 5.46 -4.93 15.55
N SER A 208 5.41 -5.80 16.55
CA SER A 208 5.52 -5.41 17.96
C SER A 208 6.96 -5.38 18.49
N LEU A 209 7.95 -5.79 17.69
CA LEU A 209 9.37 -5.75 18.05
C LEU A 209 9.94 -4.33 17.91
N SER A 210 10.94 -4.01 18.73
CA SER A 210 11.74 -2.80 18.56
C SER A 210 12.44 -2.79 17.19
N LEU A 211 12.69 -1.60 16.63
CA LEU A 211 13.33 -1.46 15.32
C LEU A 211 14.67 -2.23 15.21
N PRO A 212 15.58 -2.20 16.23
CA PRO A 212 16.82 -2.96 16.16
C PRO A 212 16.61 -4.48 16.05
N LEU A 213 15.67 -5.05 16.83
CA LEU A 213 15.37 -6.48 16.80
C LEU A 213 14.64 -6.87 15.52
N TYR A 214 13.70 -6.04 15.06
CA TYR A 214 12.99 -6.23 13.80
C TYR A 214 13.95 -6.23 12.61
N LYS A 215 14.86 -5.26 12.53
CA LYS A 215 15.90 -5.19 11.49
C LYS A 215 16.74 -6.47 11.44
N ARG A 216 17.22 -6.94 12.59
CA ARG A 216 17.99 -8.19 12.69
C ARG A 216 17.18 -9.39 12.23
N LEU A 217 15.89 -9.46 12.58
CA LEU A 217 15.00 -10.52 12.13
C LEU A 217 14.85 -10.52 10.60
N ILE A 218 14.60 -9.35 10.00
CA ILE A 218 14.50 -9.20 8.55
C ILE A 218 15.80 -9.64 7.85
N SER A 219 16.96 -9.19 8.33
CA SER A 219 18.25 -9.61 7.74
C SER A 219 18.50 -11.12 7.81
N VAL A 220 18.12 -11.78 8.93
CA VAL A 220 18.23 -13.25 9.04
C VAL A 220 17.24 -13.94 8.12
N MET A 221 16.01 -13.42 7.99
CA MET A 221 15.00 -13.94 7.06
C MET A 221 15.45 -13.84 5.59
N GLU A 222 16.03 -12.72 5.20
CA GLU A 222 16.63 -12.52 3.87
C GLU A 222 17.75 -13.52 3.61
N SER A 223 18.68 -13.70 4.57
CA SER A 223 19.78 -14.66 4.45
C SER A 223 19.32 -16.12 4.31
N ARG A 224 18.08 -16.42 4.75
CA ARG A 224 17.45 -17.74 4.65
C ARG A 224 16.60 -17.91 3.39
N GLY A 225 16.51 -16.88 2.54
CA GLY A 225 15.82 -16.94 1.26
C GLY A 225 14.30 -16.75 1.35
N ILE A 226 13.79 -16.04 2.38
CA ILE A 226 12.40 -15.57 2.34
C ILE A 226 12.22 -14.67 1.11
N ARG A 227 11.14 -14.89 0.35
CA ARG A 227 10.85 -14.12 -0.85
C ARG A 227 10.76 -12.62 -0.55
N GLU A 228 11.33 -11.81 -1.44
CA GLU A 228 11.38 -10.36 -1.27
C GLU A 228 9.98 -9.73 -1.14
N GLU A 229 8.96 -10.29 -1.80
CA GLU A 229 7.57 -9.80 -1.66
C GLU A 229 7.03 -9.92 -0.23
N ILE A 230 7.45 -10.98 0.48
CA ILE A 230 7.03 -11.21 1.86
C ILE A 230 7.76 -10.24 2.79
N ILE A 231 9.06 -10.03 2.56
CA ILE A 231 9.87 -9.04 3.30
C ILE A 231 9.28 -7.63 3.11
N ALA A 232 9.03 -7.22 1.86
CA ALA A 232 8.43 -5.94 1.54
C ALA A 232 7.04 -5.78 2.16
N GLY A 233 6.21 -6.83 2.17
CA GLY A 233 4.92 -6.84 2.84
C GLY A 233 5.03 -6.62 4.35
N SER A 234 5.97 -7.30 5.00
CA SER A 234 6.24 -7.14 6.44
C SER A 234 6.73 -5.73 6.76
N LEU A 235 7.68 -5.21 5.98
CA LEU A 235 8.20 -3.84 6.11
C LEU A 235 7.08 -2.81 5.95
N ALA A 236 6.17 -3.02 4.99
CA ALA A 236 5.03 -2.15 4.79
C ALA A 236 4.02 -2.20 5.95
N SER A 237 3.82 -3.36 6.59
CA SER A 237 3.00 -3.50 7.81
C SER A 237 3.66 -2.77 8.98
N TYR A 238 4.96 -2.98 9.19
CA TYR A 238 5.74 -2.29 10.22
C TYR A 238 5.66 -0.77 10.04
N ALA A 239 5.92 -0.27 8.82
CA ALA A 239 5.84 1.14 8.48
C ALA A 239 4.46 1.73 8.81
N LYS A 240 3.37 1.06 8.40
CA LYS A 240 2.00 1.53 8.65
C LYS A 240 1.65 1.59 10.14
N ARG A 241 2.24 0.73 10.97
CA ARG A 241 1.99 0.74 12.41
C ARG A 241 2.61 1.97 13.09
N TYR A 242 3.80 2.39 12.67
CA TYR A 242 4.59 3.41 13.35
C TYR A 242 4.63 4.77 12.63
N LEU A 243 4.25 4.85 11.35
CA LEU A 243 4.22 6.08 10.55
C LEU A 243 2.75 6.48 10.24
N PRO A 244 2.18 7.45 10.98
CA PRO A 244 0.78 7.85 10.83
C PRO A 244 0.40 8.29 9.41
N GLY A 245 1.35 8.87 8.66
CA GLY A 245 1.13 9.38 7.30
C GLY A 245 0.81 8.31 6.25
N LEU A 246 1.03 7.03 6.56
CA LEU A 246 0.78 5.90 5.64
C LEU A 246 -0.64 5.33 5.75
N ASN A 247 -1.35 5.58 6.85
CA ASN A 247 -2.71 5.11 7.05
C ASN A 247 -3.73 6.13 6.50
N LYS A 248 -4.07 6.01 5.21
CA LYS A 248 -5.21 6.73 4.61
C LYS A 248 -6.55 6.14 5.14
N ARG A 249 -7.00 6.63 6.31
CA ARG A 249 -8.35 6.46 6.93
C ARG A 249 -8.65 5.10 7.60
N HIS A 250 -9.35 5.19 8.73
CA HIS A 250 -9.88 4.14 9.63
C HIS A 250 -8.88 3.46 10.57
N ASN A 251 -8.48 4.17 11.63
CA ASN A 251 -8.61 3.73 13.03
C ASN A 251 -7.82 4.66 13.98
N ALA A 252 -8.21 5.94 14.06
CA ALA A 252 -7.79 6.78 15.17
C ALA A 252 -8.28 6.25 16.54
N ALA A 253 -9.24 5.31 16.54
CA ALA A 253 -9.82 4.70 17.74
C ALA A 253 -9.04 3.48 18.27
N LEU A 254 -8.05 2.95 17.54
CA LEU A 254 -7.19 1.84 18.00
C LEU A 254 -5.72 2.29 18.17
N MET A 255 -5.49 3.60 18.37
CA MET A 255 -4.18 4.11 18.80
C MET A 255 -4.21 4.41 20.30
N THR A 256 -4.66 3.45 21.09
CA THR A 256 -4.42 3.44 22.52
C THR A 256 -3.21 2.54 22.75
N HIS A 257 -2.09 3.15 23.14
CA HIS A 257 -0.89 2.55 23.77
C HIS A 257 0.45 2.51 23.02
N THR A 258 0.59 2.99 21.78
CA THR A 258 1.93 3.31 21.25
C THR A 258 2.28 4.76 21.57
N SER A 259 3.36 4.98 22.33
CA SER A 259 3.97 6.30 22.50
C SER A 259 4.14 6.95 21.13
N VAL A 260 3.60 8.16 20.95
CA VAL A 260 3.76 8.90 19.69
C VAL A 260 5.26 9.16 19.52
N LEU A 261 5.89 8.48 18.56
CA LEU A 261 7.29 8.71 18.20
C LEU A 261 7.47 10.20 17.86
N SER A 262 8.58 10.78 18.28
CA SER A 262 8.98 12.13 17.87
C SER A 262 9.19 12.18 16.34
N GLU A 263 9.11 13.39 15.75
CA GLU A 263 9.33 13.53 14.29
C GLU A 263 10.72 13.03 13.86
N ASP A 264 11.74 13.22 14.70
CA ASP A 264 13.10 12.73 14.44
C ASP A 264 13.18 11.19 14.48
N GLU A 265 12.49 10.54 15.43
CA GLU A 265 12.40 9.08 15.48
C GLU A 265 11.60 8.51 14.31
N GLN A 266 10.51 9.17 13.91
CA GLN A 266 9.74 8.79 12.71
C GLN A 266 10.58 8.91 11.45
N ARG A 267 11.40 9.97 11.33
CA ARG A 267 12.32 10.15 10.20
C ARG A 267 13.37 9.04 10.18
N GLY A 268 14.04 8.79 11.29
CA GLY A 268 15.05 7.72 11.38
C GLY A 268 14.45 6.34 11.07
N LEU A 269 13.25 6.06 11.57
CA LEU A 269 12.52 4.83 11.25
C LEU A 269 12.23 4.72 9.74
N LEU A 270 11.75 5.79 9.12
CA LEU A 270 11.43 5.80 7.68
C LEU A 270 12.67 5.52 6.84
N GLU A 271 13.78 6.16 7.17
CA GLU A 271 15.07 6.01 6.48
C GLU A 271 15.59 4.56 6.61
N GLU A 272 15.51 3.98 7.81
CA GLU A 272 15.85 2.57 8.03
C GLU A 272 14.94 1.61 7.25
N ILE A 273 13.62 1.85 7.22
CA ILE A 273 12.69 1.04 6.44
C ILE A 273 13.00 1.13 4.94
N GLU A 274 13.29 2.33 4.42
CA GLU A 274 13.69 2.51 3.01
C GLU A 274 14.93 1.69 2.68
N SER A 275 15.93 1.72 3.56
CA SER A 275 17.18 0.97 3.38
C SER A 275 16.97 -0.55 3.34
N LEU A 276 15.96 -1.06 4.03
CA LEU A 276 15.60 -2.49 4.06
C LEU A 276 14.68 -2.90 2.91
N LEU A 277 14.05 -1.97 2.20
CA LEU A 277 13.14 -2.33 1.11
C LEU A 277 13.92 -2.97 -0.07
N PRO A 278 13.39 -4.05 -0.68
CA PRO A 278 13.95 -4.61 -1.90
C PRO A 278 13.85 -3.66 -3.10
N ILE A 279 14.91 -3.59 -3.92
CA ILE A 279 15.00 -2.66 -5.08
C ILE A 279 14.20 -3.18 -6.29
N GLN A 280 13.89 -4.47 -6.34
CA GLN A 280 13.29 -5.12 -7.51
C GLN A 280 11.90 -4.54 -7.87
N LYS A 281 11.64 -4.41 -9.18
CA LYS A 281 10.34 -3.96 -9.73
C LYS A 281 9.22 -4.92 -9.30
N GLY A 282 8.09 -4.40 -8.86
CA GLY A 282 6.87 -5.17 -8.60
C GLY A 282 6.84 -5.89 -7.24
N VAL A 283 7.93 -5.85 -6.47
CA VAL A 283 8.00 -6.45 -5.13
C VAL A 283 7.25 -5.59 -4.10
N THR A 284 7.44 -4.28 -4.16
CA THR A 284 6.78 -3.33 -3.26
C THR A 284 5.67 -2.60 -4.01
N SER A 285 4.47 -2.50 -3.45
CA SER A 285 3.36 -1.82 -4.15
C SER A 285 3.66 -0.33 -4.40
N THR A 286 3.37 0.15 -5.61
CA THR A 286 3.58 1.56 -6.02
C THR A 286 2.87 2.55 -5.11
N LYS A 287 1.64 2.24 -4.69
CA LYS A 287 0.87 3.04 -3.73
C LYS A 287 1.56 3.20 -2.37
N PHE A 288 2.23 2.15 -1.89
CA PHE A 288 3.01 2.22 -0.65
C PHE A 288 4.25 3.09 -0.83
N LEU A 289 4.99 2.95 -1.94
CA LEU A 289 6.16 3.78 -2.22
C LEU A 289 5.81 5.27 -2.31
N PHE A 290 4.73 5.65 -3.00
CA PHE A 290 4.24 7.03 -3.01
C PHE A 290 3.79 7.51 -1.63
N GLY A 291 3.14 6.65 -0.85
CA GLY A 291 2.82 6.93 0.55
C GLY A 291 4.07 7.24 1.37
N LEU A 292 5.11 6.41 1.23
CA LEU A 292 6.38 6.53 1.93
C LEU A 292 7.15 7.78 1.50
N LEU A 293 7.22 8.07 0.19
CA LEU A 293 7.81 9.29 -0.35
C LEU A 293 7.12 10.53 0.21
N ARG A 294 5.79 10.56 0.20
CA ARG A 294 5.03 11.67 0.77
C ARG A 294 5.32 11.86 2.26
N THR A 295 5.39 10.78 3.04
CA THR A 295 5.75 10.84 4.46
C THR A 295 7.20 11.30 4.66
N ALA A 296 8.13 10.85 3.80
CA ALA A 296 9.53 11.26 3.82
C ALA A 296 9.69 12.77 3.55
N MET A 297 8.91 13.32 2.61
CA MET A 297 8.87 14.75 2.32
C MET A 297 8.36 15.56 3.52
N ILE A 298 7.29 15.09 4.18
CA ILE A 298 6.72 15.74 5.38
C ILE A 298 7.74 15.75 6.53
N LEU A 299 8.41 14.62 6.76
CA LEU A 299 9.40 14.44 7.82
C LEU A 299 10.78 15.02 7.46
N LYS A 300 10.93 15.61 6.26
CA LYS A 300 12.19 16.17 5.76
C LYS A 300 13.34 15.15 5.87
N ALA A 301 13.10 13.94 5.38
CA ALA A 301 14.12 12.91 5.23
C ALA A 301 15.26 13.39 4.33
N SER A 302 16.43 12.76 4.46
CA SER A 302 17.60 13.14 3.66
C SER A 302 17.32 13.06 2.14
N PRO A 303 18.01 13.87 1.32
CA PRO A 303 17.83 13.85 -0.13
C PRO A 303 18.21 12.51 -0.78
N GLU A 304 19.10 11.72 -0.16
CA GLU A 304 19.49 10.39 -0.65
C GLU A 304 18.32 9.41 -0.58
N HIS A 305 17.67 9.32 0.59
CA HIS A 305 16.50 8.46 0.80
C HIS A 305 15.32 8.87 -0.11
N LEU A 306 15.10 10.19 -0.32
CA LEU A 306 14.11 10.67 -1.29
C LEU A 306 14.43 10.21 -2.72
N ALA A 307 15.68 10.36 -3.15
CA ALA A 307 16.11 9.95 -4.48
C ALA A 307 16.00 8.42 -4.69
N ASN A 308 16.26 7.62 -3.66
CA ASN A 308 16.07 6.17 -3.71
C ASN A 308 14.59 5.80 -3.88
N LEU A 309 13.68 6.46 -3.14
CA LEU A 309 12.23 6.27 -3.31
C LEU A 309 11.76 6.70 -4.70
N GLU A 310 12.19 7.87 -5.17
CA GLU A 310 11.88 8.36 -6.53
C GLU A 310 12.35 7.36 -7.60
N ARG A 311 13.54 6.77 -7.44
CA ARG A 311 14.09 5.75 -8.34
C ARG A 311 13.22 4.48 -8.34
N ARG A 312 12.87 3.96 -7.16
CA ARG A 312 12.04 2.76 -7.01
C ARG A 312 10.65 2.96 -7.61
N ILE A 313 10.03 4.12 -7.38
CA ILE A 313 8.76 4.49 -8.00
C ILE A 313 8.91 4.57 -9.52
N GLY A 314 9.99 5.20 -10.01
CA GLY A 314 10.29 5.29 -11.43
C GLY A 314 10.39 3.93 -12.12
N MET A 315 10.89 2.88 -11.45
CA MET A 315 10.96 1.53 -12.02
C MET A 315 9.59 0.89 -12.31
N GLN A 316 8.52 1.37 -11.68
CA GLN A 316 7.16 0.81 -11.78
C GLN A 316 6.07 1.89 -11.91
N LEU A 317 6.42 3.00 -12.57
CA LEU A 317 5.51 4.13 -12.77
C LEU A 317 4.28 3.74 -13.61
N ASP A 318 4.41 2.71 -14.44
CA ASP A 318 3.32 2.12 -15.23
C ASP A 318 2.20 1.51 -14.38
N GLU A 319 2.46 1.21 -13.11
CA GLU A 319 1.49 0.68 -12.15
C GLU A 319 0.84 1.77 -11.28
N ALA A 320 1.24 3.03 -11.45
CA ALA A 320 0.75 4.14 -10.64
C ALA A 320 -0.63 4.66 -11.09
N SER A 321 -1.41 5.17 -10.15
CA SER A 321 -2.64 5.90 -10.45
C SER A 321 -2.39 7.41 -10.47
N LEU A 322 -3.27 8.17 -11.13
CA LEU A 322 -3.19 9.63 -11.16
C LEU A 322 -3.18 10.24 -9.74
N GLU A 323 -3.95 9.67 -8.81
CA GLU A 323 -4.00 10.14 -7.42
C GLU A 323 -2.65 10.00 -6.69
N ASP A 324 -1.82 9.04 -7.08
CA ASP A 324 -0.52 8.81 -6.46
C ASP A 324 0.49 9.91 -6.84
N LEU A 325 0.38 10.48 -8.05
CA LEU A 325 1.25 11.54 -8.55
C LEU A 325 0.94 12.92 -7.94
N LEU A 326 -0.22 13.08 -7.31
CA LEU A 326 -0.66 14.34 -6.69
C LEU A 326 0.03 14.57 -5.34
N LEU A 327 1.36 14.68 -5.36
CA LEU A 327 2.22 14.96 -4.22
C LEU A 327 2.19 16.46 -3.89
N PRO A 328 1.65 16.88 -2.72
CA PRO A 328 1.59 18.29 -2.35
C PRO A 328 3.00 18.87 -2.15
N THR A 329 3.17 20.13 -2.49
CA THR A 329 4.37 20.89 -2.11
C THR A 329 4.28 21.28 -0.63
N PHE A 330 5.36 21.09 0.14
CA PHE A 330 5.41 21.39 1.58
C PHE A 330 6.27 22.61 1.92
N SER A 331 6.52 23.49 0.95
CA SER A 331 7.26 24.73 1.11
C SER A 331 6.33 25.89 1.51
N TYR A 332 6.90 26.92 2.16
CA TYR A 332 6.17 28.12 2.60
C TYR A 332 6.17 29.24 1.54
N SER A 333 6.73 28.98 0.36
CA SER A 333 6.82 29.90 -0.78
C SER A 333 5.56 29.83 -1.65
N MET A 334 5.32 30.85 -2.48
CA MET A 334 4.31 30.80 -3.55
C MET A 334 4.76 29.84 -4.67
N GLU A 335 4.74 28.55 -4.35
CA GLU A 335 5.05 27.45 -5.27
C GLU A 335 3.75 26.83 -5.80
N THR A 336 3.91 25.90 -6.74
CA THR A 336 2.79 25.11 -7.28
C THR A 336 2.16 24.27 -6.17
N LEU A 337 0.86 23.98 -6.28
CA LEU A 337 0.13 23.13 -5.33
C LEU A 337 0.75 21.73 -5.21
N TYR A 338 1.23 21.21 -6.34
CA TYR A 338 1.88 19.90 -6.44
C TYR A 338 3.35 20.02 -6.83
N ASP A 339 4.16 19.06 -6.36
CA ASP A 339 5.59 18.99 -6.64
C ASP A 339 5.85 18.37 -8.03
N VAL A 340 5.80 19.23 -9.05
CA VAL A 340 6.07 18.86 -10.45
C VAL A 340 7.52 18.39 -10.65
N ASP A 341 8.47 18.94 -9.88
CA ASP A 341 9.88 18.61 -10.04
C ASP A 341 10.15 17.16 -9.57
N CYS A 342 9.47 16.71 -8.51
CA CYS A 342 9.48 15.33 -8.05
C CYS A 342 8.95 14.36 -9.13
N ILE A 343 7.78 14.64 -9.70
CA ILE A 343 7.23 13.80 -10.78
C ILE A 343 8.14 13.78 -12.00
N GLN A 344 8.79 14.90 -12.32
CA GLN A 344 9.77 14.95 -13.41
C GLN A 344 11.00 14.06 -13.12
N ARG A 345 11.49 13.99 -11.88
CA ARG A 345 12.60 13.08 -11.50
C ARG A 345 12.18 11.62 -11.56
N ILE A 346 10.99 11.28 -11.07
CA ILE A 346 10.41 9.94 -11.15
C ILE A 346 10.27 9.50 -12.62
N LEU A 347 9.74 10.36 -13.48
CA LEU A 347 9.60 10.08 -14.92
C LEU A 347 10.97 9.84 -15.58
N LYS A 348 12.00 10.61 -15.23
CA LYS A 348 13.36 10.39 -15.74
C LYS A 348 13.90 9.00 -15.37
N HIS A 349 13.62 8.52 -14.16
CA HIS A 349 14.00 7.17 -13.76
C HIS A 349 13.27 6.09 -14.56
N PHE A 350 11.96 6.27 -14.80
CA PHE A 350 11.18 5.37 -15.66
C PHE A 350 11.78 5.27 -17.07
N LEU A 351 12.01 6.42 -17.72
CA LEU A 351 12.53 6.46 -19.08
C LEU A 351 13.96 5.87 -19.18
N ALA A 352 14.81 6.11 -18.18
CA ALA A 352 16.14 5.52 -18.14
C ALA A 352 16.10 3.98 -18.04
N MET A 353 15.14 3.43 -17.30
CA MET A 353 14.94 1.98 -17.17
C MET A 353 14.34 1.34 -18.42
N ASP A 354 13.37 2.00 -19.05
CA ASP A 354 12.75 1.54 -20.30
C ASP A 354 13.80 1.41 -21.42
N LEU A 355 14.68 2.40 -21.56
CA LEU A 355 15.81 2.37 -22.50
C LEU A 355 16.80 1.23 -22.19
N ALA A 356 17.09 0.96 -20.92
CA ALA A 356 18.02 -0.09 -20.50
C ALA A 356 17.46 -1.51 -20.71
N THR A 357 16.14 -1.68 -20.64
CA THR A 357 15.46 -2.98 -20.71
C THR A 357 15.10 -3.38 -22.15
N GLY A 358 15.57 -2.63 -23.15
CA GLY A 358 15.33 -2.92 -24.56
C GLY A 358 14.06 -2.28 -25.12
N GLY A 359 13.57 -1.18 -24.53
CA GLY A 359 12.62 -0.27 -25.15
C GLY A 359 13.23 0.36 -26.41
N ALA A 360 13.27 -0.39 -27.50
CA ALA A 360 13.74 0.10 -28.77
C ALA A 360 12.77 1.18 -29.26
N SER A 361 13.31 2.34 -29.64
CA SER A 361 12.61 3.25 -30.53
C SER A 361 12.21 2.43 -31.77
N PRO A 362 10.94 2.45 -32.22
CA PRO A 362 10.53 1.75 -33.43
C PRO A 362 11.19 2.41 -34.64
N GLY A 363 12.44 2.04 -34.90
CA GLY A 363 13.19 2.45 -36.07
C GLY A 363 12.86 1.53 -37.24
N LEU A 364 12.13 2.07 -38.22
CA LEU A 364 12.06 1.63 -39.63
C LEU A 364 11.86 0.12 -39.84
N ILE A 365 10.76 -0.45 -39.34
CA ILE A 365 10.31 -1.77 -39.77
C ILE A 365 8.92 -1.62 -40.38
N ASP A 366 8.80 -2.16 -41.59
CA ASP A 366 7.70 -2.05 -42.56
C ASP A 366 6.30 -2.25 -41.95
N ASP A 367 5.36 -1.46 -42.44
CA ASP A 367 3.96 -1.35 -41.99
C ASP A 367 3.18 -2.64 -42.27
N GLU A 368 3.25 -3.66 -41.39
CA GLU A 368 2.17 -4.68 -41.33
C GLU A 368 2.11 -5.56 -40.07
N GLN A 369 3.00 -5.40 -39.08
CA GLN A 369 3.03 -6.27 -37.88
C GLN A 369 2.96 -5.54 -36.52
N LEU A 370 2.51 -4.28 -36.49
CA LEU A 370 2.45 -3.44 -35.28
C LEU A 370 1.21 -3.60 -34.38
N MET A 371 0.41 -4.65 -34.57
CA MET A 371 -0.68 -4.97 -33.64
C MET A 371 -0.18 -5.94 -32.56
N GLY A 372 0.49 -5.40 -31.54
CA GLY A 372 0.65 -6.09 -30.24
C GLY A 372 2.04 -6.63 -29.90
N SER A 373 3.09 -5.80 -30.00
CA SER A 373 4.32 -6.08 -29.25
C SER A 373 4.08 -5.75 -27.76
N PRO A 374 4.26 -6.70 -26.82
CA PRO A 374 4.01 -6.47 -25.39
C PRO A 374 4.95 -5.44 -24.74
N SER A 375 6.00 -4.98 -25.43
CA SER A 375 7.02 -4.05 -24.93
C SER A 375 6.59 -2.58 -24.87
N LEU A 376 5.62 -2.12 -25.69
CA LEU A 376 5.22 -0.70 -25.73
C LEU A 376 4.10 -0.34 -24.72
N THR A 377 3.51 -1.32 -24.04
CA THR A 377 2.38 -1.10 -23.13
C THR A 377 2.72 -0.27 -21.88
N PRO A 378 3.90 -0.43 -21.23
CA PRO A 378 4.23 0.35 -20.03
C PRO A 378 4.45 1.83 -20.35
N ILE A 379 5.27 2.14 -21.35
CA ILE A 379 5.58 3.52 -21.74
C ILE A 379 4.34 4.28 -22.24
N THR A 380 3.43 3.59 -22.94
CA THR A 380 2.15 4.17 -23.35
C THR A 380 1.24 4.47 -22.16
N THR A 381 1.24 3.59 -21.15
CA THR A 381 0.47 3.78 -19.92
C THR A 381 1.01 4.98 -19.14
N VAL A 382 2.34 5.10 -19.02
CA VAL A 382 2.99 6.26 -18.39
C VAL A 382 2.73 7.54 -19.17
N ALA A 383 2.75 7.53 -20.51
CA ALA A 383 2.42 8.70 -21.31
C ALA A 383 1.01 9.23 -21.00
N LYS A 384 0.01 8.34 -20.98
CA LYS A 384 -1.36 8.68 -20.60
C LYS A 384 -1.47 9.20 -19.16
N LEU A 385 -0.72 8.60 -18.24
CA LEU A 385 -0.68 9.02 -16.84
C LEU A 385 -0.13 10.43 -16.67
N ILE A 386 0.96 10.75 -17.36
CA ILE A 386 1.58 12.08 -17.32
C ILE A 386 0.72 13.12 -18.04
N ASP A 387 0.08 12.79 -19.17
CA ASP A 387 -0.86 13.69 -19.83
C ASP A 387 -2.08 13.97 -18.92
N GLY A 388 -2.54 12.96 -18.17
CA GLY A 388 -3.53 13.11 -17.10
C GLY A 388 -3.05 14.04 -15.99
N TYR A 389 -1.82 13.84 -15.50
CA TYR A 389 -1.21 14.69 -14.48
C TYR A 389 -1.02 16.14 -14.95
N LEU A 390 -0.54 16.35 -16.17
CA LEU A 390 -0.41 17.67 -16.79
C LEU A 390 -1.76 18.40 -16.83
N ALA A 391 -2.84 17.69 -17.16
CA ALA A 391 -4.19 18.26 -17.13
C ALA A 391 -4.66 18.65 -15.72
N GLU A 392 -4.28 17.90 -14.68
CA GLU A 392 -4.61 18.21 -13.27
C GLU A 392 -3.80 19.39 -12.73
N VAL A 393 -2.53 19.55 -13.11
CA VAL A 393 -1.69 20.67 -12.65
C VAL A 393 -1.83 21.93 -13.51
N ALA A 394 -2.33 21.80 -14.75
CA ALA A 394 -2.50 22.90 -15.70
C ALA A 394 -3.32 24.10 -15.18
N PRO A 395 -4.37 23.95 -14.34
CA PRO A 395 -5.11 25.07 -13.79
C PRO A 395 -4.33 25.93 -12.79
N ASP A 396 -3.19 25.45 -12.27
CA ASP A 396 -2.39 26.15 -11.29
C ASP A 396 -1.67 27.35 -11.94
N VAL A 397 -2.05 28.56 -11.56
CA VAL A 397 -1.48 29.82 -12.07
C VAL A 397 0.01 30.00 -11.75
N ASN A 398 0.53 29.28 -10.75
CA ASN A 398 1.95 29.30 -10.40
C ASN A 398 2.78 28.34 -11.26
N LEU A 399 2.14 27.49 -12.08
CA LEU A 399 2.83 26.56 -12.95
C LEU A 399 3.42 27.29 -14.16
N LYS A 400 4.72 27.54 -14.11
CA LYS A 400 5.44 28.25 -15.19
C LYS A 400 5.53 27.42 -16.47
N LEU A 401 5.42 28.09 -17.62
CA LEU A 401 5.49 27.48 -18.95
C LEU A 401 6.69 26.54 -19.15
N PRO A 402 7.94 26.90 -18.77
CA PRO A 402 9.08 26.01 -18.95
C PRO A 402 8.95 24.68 -18.21
N LYS A 403 8.30 24.66 -17.04
CA LYS A 403 8.09 23.42 -16.27
C LYS A 403 7.05 22.53 -16.96
N PHE A 404 5.91 23.11 -17.36
CA PHE A 404 4.88 22.39 -18.10
C PHE A 404 5.45 21.79 -19.40
N GLN A 405 6.16 22.61 -20.17
CA GLN A 405 6.79 22.20 -21.43
C GLN A 405 7.85 21.12 -21.23
N SER A 406 8.71 21.27 -20.22
CA SER A 406 9.76 20.29 -19.93
C SER A 406 9.20 18.92 -19.55
N LEU A 407 8.07 18.86 -18.85
CA LEU A 407 7.44 17.59 -18.48
C LEU A 407 6.72 16.96 -19.68
N ALA A 408 5.96 17.76 -20.44
CA ALA A 408 5.27 17.28 -21.64
C ALA A 408 6.23 16.75 -22.71
N ALA A 409 7.36 17.43 -22.93
CA ALA A 409 8.39 17.09 -23.91
C ALA A 409 9.31 15.93 -23.47
N ALA A 410 9.27 15.52 -22.19
CA ALA A 410 10.10 14.41 -21.70
C ALA A 410 9.66 13.05 -22.26
N ILE A 411 8.39 12.93 -22.66
CA ILE A 411 7.82 11.70 -23.20
C ILE A 411 8.09 11.61 -24.70
N PRO A 412 8.66 10.50 -25.20
CA PRO A 412 8.87 10.29 -26.63
C PRO A 412 7.57 10.28 -27.44
N GLU A 413 7.64 10.75 -28.69
CA GLU A 413 6.48 10.86 -29.57
C GLU A 413 5.80 9.52 -29.89
N TYR A 414 6.55 8.42 -29.95
CA TYR A 414 6.00 7.08 -30.20
C TYR A 414 5.21 6.52 -28.99
N ALA A 415 5.41 7.08 -27.79
CA ALA A 415 4.73 6.64 -26.58
C ALA A 415 3.27 7.13 -26.52
N ARG A 416 2.91 8.08 -27.38
CA ARG A 416 1.53 8.59 -27.53
C ARG A 416 0.93 8.07 -28.83
N PRO A 417 0.07 7.03 -28.78
CA PRO A 417 -0.72 6.63 -29.92
C PRO A 417 -1.74 7.70 -30.32
N LEU A 418 -2.28 8.41 -29.32
CA LEU A 418 -3.20 9.53 -29.47
C LEU A 418 -2.73 10.69 -28.59
N ASP A 419 -2.85 11.91 -29.11
CA ASP A 419 -2.45 13.13 -28.42
C ASP A 419 -3.60 13.86 -27.72
N ASP A 420 -4.80 13.27 -27.69
CA ASP A 420 -6.00 13.84 -27.04
C ASP A 420 -5.75 14.28 -25.59
N GLY A 421 -5.00 13.46 -24.84
CA GLY A 421 -4.64 13.76 -23.45
C GLY A 421 -3.76 15.00 -23.32
N LEU A 422 -2.72 15.08 -24.15
CA LEU A 422 -1.81 16.22 -24.22
C LEU A 422 -2.53 17.49 -24.71
N TYR A 423 -3.38 17.36 -25.74
CA TYR A 423 -4.24 18.45 -26.23
C TYR A 423 -5.10 19.01 -25.10
N ARG A 424 -5.80 18.14 -24.36
CA ARG A 424 -6.63 18.54 -23.21
C ARG A 424 -5.81 19.28 -22.16
N ALA A 425 -4.61 18.81 -21.82
CA ALA A 425 -3.75 19.48 -20.87
C ALA A 425 -3.30 20.87 -21.36
N ILE A 426 -2.91 20.99 -22.62
CA ILE A 426 -2.55 22.27 -23.26
C ILE A 426 -3.73 23.25 -23.25
N ASP A 427 -4.93 22.76 -23.59
CA ASP A 427 -6.12 23.60 -23.60
C ASP A 427 -6.47 24.14 -22.21
N ILE A 428 -6.43 23.28 -21.18
CA ILE A 428 -6.64 23.69 -19.79
C ILE A 428 -5.58 24.70 -19.37
N TYR A 429 -4.32 24.48 -19.76
CA TYR A 429 -3.21 25.40 -19.46
C TYR A 429 -3.44 26.77 -20.07
N PHE A 430 -3.82 26.85 -21.36
CA PHE A 430 -4.18 28.11 -22.01
C PHE A 430 -5.38 28.79 -21.36
N LYS A 431 -6.34 28.02 -20.84
CA LYS A 431 -7.48 28.57 -20.07
C LYS A 431 -7.02 29.32 -18.83
N ALA A 432 -6.11 28.71 -18.08
CA ALA A 432 -5.64 29.22 -16.80
C ALA A 432 -4.55 30.28 -16.94
N HIS A 433 -3.87 30.33 -18.08
CA HIS A 433 -2.73 31.23 -18.36
C HIS A 433 -3.00 32.16 -19.56
N PRO A 434 -4.00 33.06 -19.49
CA PRO A 434 -4.37 33.94 -20.61
C PRO A 434 -3.27 34.93 -21.01
N TRP A 435 -2.30 35.19 -20.14
CA TRP A 435 -1.16 36.10 -20.39
C TRP A 435 -0.07 35.54 -21.29
N LEU A 436 -0.15 34.26 -21.69
CA LEU A 436 0.79 33.68 -22.64
C LEU A 436 0.72 34.39 -23.99
N SER A 437 1.88 34.74 -24.53
CA SER A 437 2.04 35.30 -25.86
C SER A 437 1.71 34.30 -26.96
N GLU A 438 1.41 34.79 -28.17
CA GLU A 438 1.12 33.95 -29.33
C GLU A 438 2.29 32.99 -29.64
N SER A 439 3.53 33.47 -29.55
CA SER A 439 4.73 32.64 -29.76
C SER A 439 4.86 31.51 -28.73
N GLU A 440 4.52 31.76 -27.46
CA GLU A 440 4.55 30.74 -26.41
C GLU A 440 3.47 29.68 -26.64
N ARG A 441 2.27 30.09 -27.07
CA ARG A 441 1.18 29.18 -27.44
C ARG A 441 1.57 28.32 -28.64
N GLU A 442 2.17 28.92 -29.67
CA GLU A 442 2.70 28.18 -30.81
C GLU A 442 3.77 27.16 -30.40
N GLN A 443 4.69 27.55 -29.53
CA GLN A 443 5.74 26.66 -29.05
C GLN A 443 5.16 25.46 -28.31
N LEU A 444 4.13 25.67 -27.49
CA LEU A 444 3.50 24.59 -26.74
C LEU A 444 2.70 23.65 -27.65
N CYS A 445 1.98 24.18 -28.64
CA CYS A 445 1.25 23.37 -29.61
C CYS A 445 2.16 22.50 -30.49
N ARG A 446 3.45 22.84 -30.66
CA ARG A 446 4.41 21.98 -31.39
C ARG A 446 4.73 20.66 -30.70
N LEU A 447 4.38 20.50 -29.42
CA LEU A 447 4.57 19.24 -28.70
C LEU A 447 3.51 18.18 -29.08
N MET A 448 2.43 18.59 -29.72
CA MET A 448 1.30 17.76 -30.13
C MET A 448 1.37 17.52 -31.65
N ASP A 449 1.20 16.27 -32.06
CA ASP A 449 0.95 15.88 -33.44
C ASP A 449 -0.56 15.87 -33.71
N CYS A 450 -1.00 16.85 -34.52
CA CYS A 450 -2.41 16.99 -34.90
C CYS A 450 -2.94 15.79 -35.71
N GLN A 451 -2.07 14.94 -36.28
CA GLN A 451 -2.47 13.71 -36.98
C GLN A 451 -2.97 12.63 -36.02
N LYS A 452 -2.48 12.65 -34.77
CA LYS A 452 -2.79 11.70 -33.70
C LYS A 452 -3.96 12.14 -32.84
N LEU A 453 -4.66 13.21 -33.24
CA LEU A 453 -5.90 13.60 -32.59
C LEU A 453 -7.06 12.75 -33.09
N SER A 454 -7.91 12.32 -32.16
CA SER A 454 -9.18 11.70 -32.49
C SER A 454 -10.11 12.70 -33.17
N LEU A 455 -11.14 12.20 -33.86
CA LEU A 455 -12.16 13.05 -34.49
C LEU A 455 -12.84 14.00 -33.47
N GLU A 456 -13.10 13.51 -32.26
CA GLU A 456 -13.67 14.32 -31.18
C GLU A 456 -12.70 15.43 -30.73
N ALA A 457 -11.41 15.11 -30.57
CA ALA A 457 -10.40 16.12 -30.23
C ALA A 457 -10.20 17.13 -31.36
N CYS A 458 -10.21 16.70 -32.62
CA CYS A 458 -10.13 17.57 -33.80
C CYS A 458 -11.30 18.55 -33.87
N THR A 459 -12.54 18.08 -33.71
CA THR A 459 -13.73 18.95 -33.74
C THR A 459 -13.69 19.99 -32.62
N HIS A 460 -13.29 19.61 -31.41
CA HIS A 460 -13.12 20.55 -30.31
C HIS A 460 -11.98 21.56 -30.59
N ALA A 461 -10.85 21.09 -31.11
CA ALA A 461 -9.71 21.95 -31.46
C ALA A 461 -10.01 22.92 -32.59
N ALA A 462 -10.80 22.51 -33.60
CA ALA A 462 -11.25 23.38 -34.69
C ALA A 462 -12.09 24.57 -34.21
N GLN A 463 -12.83 24.39 -33.10
CA GLN A 463 -13.70 25.42 -32.50
C GLN A 463 -13.00 26.21 -31.38
N ASN A 464 -11.76 25.88 -31.04
CA ASN A 464 -11.08 26.45 -29.89
C ASN A 464 -10.35 27.76 -30.24
N GLU A 465 -10.97 28.89 -29.86
CA GLU A 465 -10.43 30.25 -30.09
C GLU A 465 -9.11 30.55 -29.37
N ARG A 466 -8.69 29.71 -28.41
CA ARG A 466 -7.42 29.89 -27.68
C ARG A 466 -6.21 29.38 -28.45
N LEU A 467 -6.42 28.52 -29.45
CA LEU A 467 -5.34 27.96 -30.26
C LEU A 467 -4.85 28.97 -31.32
N PRO A 468 -3.55 28.96 -31.66
CA PRO A 468 -3.05 29.72 -32.80
C PRO A 468 -3.73 29.31 -34.10
N LEU A 469 -4.07 30.26 -34.97
CA LEU A 469 -4.77 30.02 -36.25
C LEU A 469 -4.08 28.96 -37.11
N ARG A 470 -2.74 28.94 -37.11
CA ARG A 470 -1.94 27.95 -37.84
C ARG A 470 -2.26 26.51 -37.41
N VAL A 471 -2.45 26.28 -36.11
CA VAL A 471 -2.77 24.96 -35.55
C VAL A 471 -4.19 24.58 -35.91
N VAL A 472 -5.15 25.51 -35.80
CA VAL A 472 -6.55 25.28 -36.20
C VAL A 472 -6.66 24.83 -37.66
N VAL A 473 -5.92 25.48 -38.57
CA VAL A 473 -5.87 25.08 -39.99
C VAL A 473 -5.30 23.67 -40.18
N GLN A 474 -4.26 23.31 -39.42
CA GLN A 474 -3.68 21.95 -39.47
C GLN A 474 -4.67 20.90 -38.98
N VAL A 475 -5.35 21.16 -37.86
CA VAL A 475 -6.40 20.27 -37.32
C VAL A 475 -7.51 20.06 -38.35
N LEU A 476 -8.05 21.14 -38.93
CA LEU A 476 -9.08 21.05 -39.97
C LEU A 476 -8.64 20.26 -41.20
N PHE A 477 -7.37 20.41 -41.61
CA PHE A 477 -6.81 19.64 -42.71
C PHE A 477 -6.80 18.13 -42.42
N PHE A 478 -6.33 17.72 -41.23
CA PHE A 478 -6.27 16.32 -40.85
C PHE A 478 -7.65 15.72 -40.55
N GLU A 479 -8.57 16.50 -39.99
CA GLU A 479 -9.97 16.11 -39.84
C GLU A 479 -10.59 15.77 -41.21
N GLN A 480 -10.41 16.65 -42.20
CA GLN A 480 -10.87 16.39 -43.57
C GLN A 480 -10.20 15.16 -44.19
N LEU A 481 -8.92 14.93 -43.94
CA LEU A 481 -8.20 13.75 -44.41
C LEU A 481 -8.74 12.46 -43.78
N GLN A 482 -8.93 12.44 -42.45
CA GLN A 482 -9.48 11.29 -41.72
C GLN A 482 -10.91 10.97 -42.17
N LEU A 483 -11.74 11.99 -42.39
CA LEU A 483 -13.10 11.82 -42.93
C LEU A 483 -13.07 11.21 -44.33
N ARG A 484 -12.22 11.72 -45.23
CA ARG A 484 -12.07 11.17 -46.59
C ARG A 484 -11.56 9.72 -46.58
N THR A 485 -10.57 9.40 -45.74
CA THR A 485 -10.05 8.03 -45.62
C THR A 485 -11.09 7.08 -45.06
N SER A 486 -11.88 7.51 -44.06
CA SER A 486 -12.98 6.71 -43.50
C SER A 486 -14.08 6.46 -44.52
N ILE A 487 -14.45 7.48 -45.29
CA ILE A 487 -15.42 7.38 -46.39
C ILE A 487 -14.90 6.43 -47.48
N ALA A 488 -13.65 6.59 -47.92
CA ALA A 488 -13.02 5.72 -48.92
C ALA A 488 -12.89 4.26 -48.45
N GLY A 489 -12.57 4.04 -47.17
CA GLY A 489 -12.54 2.72 -46.53
C GLY A 489 -13.91 2.04 -46.54
N CYS A 490 -15.00 2.78 -46.26
CA CYS A 490 -16.36 2.28 -46.40
C CYS A 490 -16.71 1.87 -47.85
N PHE A 491 -16.20 2.59 -48.86
CA PHE A 491 -16.39 2.25 -50.26
C PHE A 491 -15.61 1.00 -50.68
N LEU A 492 -14.37 0.81 -50.23
CA LEU A 492 -13.57 -0.39 -50.54
C LEU A 492 -14.09 -1.67 -49.87
N VAL A 493 -14.71 -1.56 -48.69
CA VAL A 493 -15.45 -2.68 -48.06
C VAL A 493 -16.74 -2.99 -48.82
N SER A 494 -17.36 -2.00 -49.46
CA SER A 494 -18.59 -2.17 -50.25
C SER A 494 -18.32 -2.73 -51.66
N ASP A 495 -17.18 -2.43 -52.29
CA ASP A 495 -16.82 -2.92 -53.63
C ASP A 495 -16.45 -4.43 -53.65
N ASN A 496 -16.15 -5.04 -52.49
CA ASN A 496 -16.05 -6.50 -52.39
C ASN A 496 -17.41 -7.21 -52.32
N LEU A 497 -18.52 -6.45 -52.34
CA LEU A 497 -19.89 -6.97 -52.35
C LEU A 497 -20.58 -6.89 -53.72
N ASP A 498 -20.01 -6.17 -54.69
CA ASP A 498 -20.67 -5.88 -55.98
C ASP A 498 -19.89 -6.41 -57.20
N GLY A 499 -19.59 -7.71 -57.18
CA GLY A 499 -19.17 -8.45 -58.36
C GLY A 499 -20.33 -8.71 -59.32
N SER A 500 -20.81 -7.70 -60.05
CA SER A 500 -21.73 -7.88 -61.20
C SER A 500 -21.68 -6.70 -62.19
N ARG A 501 -20.78 -6.77 -63.18
CA ARG A 501 -20.98 -6.13 -64.49
C ARG A 501 -20.66 -7.11 -65.63
N PRO A 502 -21.55 -7.33 -66.61
CA PRO A 502 -21.25 -8.14 -67.79
C PRO A 502 -20.77 -7.29 -69.00
N LEU A 503 -20.00 -7.96 -69.89
CA LEU A 503 -19.48 -7.59 -71.22
C LEU A 503 -18.21 -6.69 -71.23
N ARG A 504 -17.07 -7.02 -71.87
CA ARG A 504 -16.72 -8.04 -72.88
C ARG A 504 -15.18 -8.06 -73.04
N SER A 505 -14.49 -9.19 -72.86
CA SER A 505 -13.38 -9.70 -73.73
C SER A 505 -12.70 -10.94 -73.11
N GLY A 506 -12.77 -12.07 -73.81
CA GLY A 506 -11.66 -13.01 -74.01
C GLY A 506 -11.06 -13.83 -72.85
N LEU A 507 -11.51 -15.09 -72.77
CA LEU A 507 -10.73 -16.34 -72.62
C LEU A 507 -10.07 -16.77 -71.27
N VAL A 508 -10.46 -18.01 -70.88
CA VAL A 508 -9.77 -19.11 -70.13
C VAL A 508 -10.02 -19.30 -68.63
N ALA A 509 -11.01 -20.18 -68.35
CA ALA A 509 -11.01 -21.43 -67.55
C ALA A 509 -10.65 -21.47 -66.03
N PRO A 510 -11.20 -22.46 -65.27
CA PRO A 510 -11.49 -22.35 -63.83
C PRO A 510 -10.75 -23.35 -62.92
N SER A 511 -10.63 -23.07 -61.62
CA SER A 511 -10.72 -24.10 -60.56
C SER A 511 -10.99 -23.52 -59.15
N GLU A 512 -12.05 -24.06 -58.53
CA GLU A 512 -12.32 -24.33 -57.09
C GLU A 512 -11.99 -23.25 -56.02
N GLY A 513 -12.93 -22.67 -55.28
CA GLY A 513 -14.31 -23.05 -54.95
C GLY A 513 -14.43 -23.55 -53.51
N GLY A 514 -14.43 -22.65 -52.51
CA GLY A 514 -14.65 -23.02 -51.10
C GLY A 514 -14.91 -21.89 -50.10
N GLY A 515 -14.43 -20.66 -50.35
CA GLY A 515 -14.55 -19.56 -49.38
C GLY A 515 -15.95 -18.92 -49.29
N TRP A 516 -16.64 -18.78 -50.41
CA TRP A 516 -17.89 -18.00 -50.49
C TRP A 516 -19.03 -18.60 -49.67
N ALA A 517 -19.22 -19.92 -49.73
CA ALA A 517 -20.28 -20.59 -48.96
C ALA A 517 -20.05 -20.52 -47.43
N THR A 518 -18.80 -20.39 -47.00
CA THR A 518 -18.43 -20.29 -45.58
C THR A 518 -18.63 -18.86 -45.07
N ALA A 519 -18.20 -17.85 -45.84
CA ALA A 519 -18.40 -16.44 -45.50
C ALA A 519 -19.89 -16.03 -45.47
N VAL A 520 -20.73 -16.62 -46.35
CA VAL A 520 -22.19 -16.39 -46.34
C VAL A 520 -22.84 -17.03 -45.11
N ARG A 521 -22.39 -18.21 -44.69
CA ARG A 521 -22.88 -18.85 -43.45
C ARG A 521 -22.47 -18.07 -42.21
N GLU A 522 -21.23 -17.60 -42.13
CA GLU A 522 -20.75 -16.78 -41.01
C GLU A 522 -21.48 -15.43 -40.93
N ASN A 523 -21.76 -14.77 -42.05
CA ASN A 523 -22.57 -13.55 -42.08
C ASN A 523 -24.02 -13.80 -41.63
N GLN A 524 -24.62 -14.93 -42.02
CA GLN A 524 -25.96 -15.28 -41.56
C GLN A 524 -25.98 -15.55 -40.04
N VAL A 525 -24.94 -16.20 -39.51
CA VAL A 525 -24.79 -16.46 -38.07
C VAL A 525 -24.57 -15.15 -37.30
N LEU A 526 -23.75 -14.23 -37.81
CA LEU A 526 -23.53 -12.91 -37.20
C LEU A 526 -24.82 -12.07 -37.22
N LYS A 527 -25.60 -12.13 -38.30
CA LYS A 527 -26.89 -11.44 -38.38
C LYS A 527 -27.89 -11.98 -37.35
N VAL A 528 -28.00 -13.30 -37.21
CA VAL A 528 -28.82 -13.92 -36.16
C VAL A 528 -28.31 -13.56 -34.77
N GLY A 529 -26.99 -13.49 -34.58
CA GLY A 529 -26.37 -13.04 -33.33
C GLY A 529 -26.70 -11.58 -32.99
N MET A 530 -26.69 -10.68 -33.98
CA MET A 530 -27.08 -9.27 -33.82
C MET A 530 -28.57 -9.11 -33.51
N ASP A 531 -29.44 -9.88 -34.17
CA ASP A 531 -30.88 -9.85 -33.89
C ASP A 531 -31.18 -10.39 -32.50
N HIS A 532 -30.46 -11.43 -32.04
CA HIS A 532 -30.52 -11.91 -30.67
C HIS A 532 -30.01 -10.88 -29.65
N MET A 533 -28.90 -10.19 -29.96
CA MET A 533 -28.38 -9.11 -29.11
C MET A 533 -29.38 -7.95 -29.00
N ARG A 534 -30.01 -7.57 -30.11
CA ARG A 534 -31.05 -6.52 -30.17
C ARG A 534 -32.26 -6.89 -29.31
N MET A 535 -32.74 -8.14 -29.42
CA MET A 535 -33.84 -8.64 -28.58
C MET A 535 -33.50 -8.58 -27.08
N ARG A 536 -32.27 -8.95 -26.72
CA ARG A 536 -31.81 -8.95 -25.33
C ARG A 536 -31.62 -7.55 -24.76
N VAL A 537 -31.20 -6.58 -25.59
CA VAL A 537 -31.18 -5.16 -25.21
C VAL A 537 -32.60 -4.65 -24.96
N SER A 538 -33.56 -4.94 -25.85
CA SER A 538 -34.96 -4.54 -25.64
C SER A 538 -35.59 -5.19 -24.40
N GLU A 539 -35.22 -6.43 -24.08
CA GLU A 539 -35.67 -7.09 -22.85
C GLU A 539 -35.08 -6.44 -21.59
N LEU A 540 -33.78 -6.14 -21.60
CA LEU A 540 -33.11 -5.42 -20.52
C LEU A 540 -33.64 -3.99 -20.33
N GLU A 541 -33.98 -3.29 -21.41
CA GLU A 541 -34.62 -1.97 -21.35
C GLU A 541 -36.01 -2.04 -20.70
N ARG A 542 -36.77 -3.11 -20.99
CA ARG A 542 -38.06 -3.37 -20.35
C ARG A 542 -37.89 -3.71 -18.87
N GLU A 543 -36.89 -4.49 -18.50
CA GLU A 543 -36.57 -4.80 -17.10
C GLU A 543 -36.13 -3.55 -16.34
N CYS A 544 -35.25 -2.73 -16.91
CA CYS A 544 -34.83 -1.44 -16.36
C CYS A 544 -36.02 -0.49 -16.16
N SER A 545 -36.95 -0.46 -17.11
CA SER A 545 -38.18 0.34 -17.01
C SER A 545 -39.10 -0.17 -15.88
N THR A 546 -39.19 -1.49 -15.73
CA THR A 546 -39.96 -2.14 -14.66
C THR A 546 -39.35 -1.83 -13.29
N MET A 547 -38.04 -1.99 -13.15
CA MET A 547 -37.29 -1.62 -11.93
C MET A 547 -37.45 -0.14 -11.58
N ARG A 548 -37.42 0.76 -12.57
CA ARG A 548 -37.65 2.19 -12.33
C ARG A 548 -39.04 2.46 -11.78
N GLN A 549 -40.09 1.82 -12.33
CA GLN A 549 -41.46 1.93 -11.81
C GLN A 549 -41.60 1.35 -10.40
N GLU A 550 -40.86 0.29 -10.09
CA GLU A 550 -40.88 -0.36 -8.78
C GLU A 550 -40.15 0.47 -7.71
N ILE A 551 -39.02 1.08 -8.07
CA ILE A 551 -38.32 2.09 -7.26
C ILE A 551 -39.24 3.31 -7.03
N GLU A 552 -39.99 3.74 -8.04
CA GLU A 552 -40.95 4.84 -7.89
C GLU A 552 -42.11 4.45 -6.96
N ARG A 553 -42.63 3.22 -7.04
CA ARG A 553 -43.62 2.68 -6.09
C ARG A 553 -43.09 2.63 -4.66
N LEU A 554 -41.87 2.13 -4.47
CA LEU A 554 -41.21 2.05 -3.15
C LEU A 554 -40.94 3.46 -2.57
N SER A 555 -40.65 4.43 -3.42
CA SER A 555 -40.47 5.82 -2.98
C SER A 555 -41.79 6.48 -2.56
N ARG A 556 -42.93 6.11 -3.17
CA ARG A 556 -44.28 6.56 -2.73
C ARG A 556 -44.72 5.91 -1.41
N LEU A 557 -44.37 4.64 -1.16
CA LEU A 557 -44.62 3.96 0.13
C LEU A 557 -43.77 4.56 1.27
N ARG A 558 -42.58 5.06 0.99
CA ARG A 558 -41.69 5.72 1.98
C ARG A 558 -42.22 7.07 2.48
N ASN A 559 -43.12 7.73 1.75
CA ASN A 559 -43.74 8.99 2.17
C ASN A 559 -44.89 8.79 3.21
N GLY A 560 -45.25 7.54 3.53
CA GLY A 560 -46.23 7.20 4.59
C GLY A 560 -45.61 6.91 5.96
N TRP A 561 -44.28 6.85 6.08
CA TRP A 561 -43.59 6.55 7.34
C TRP A 561 -42.54 7.62 7.67
N SER A 562 -42.97 8.89 7.76
CA SER A 562 -42.13 9.96 8.29
C SER A 562 -42.18 9.95 9.82
N GLY A 563 -41.43 9.05 10.43
CA GLY A 563 -41.22 9.03 11.87
C GLY A 563 -40.02 8.17 12.22
N ILE A 564 -38.94 8.82 12.67
CA ILE A 564 -37.70 8.23 13.22
C ILE A 564 -36.64 7.87 12.17
N SER A 565 -35.77 8.85 11.86
CA SER A 565 -34.31 8.73 12.04
C SER A 565 -33.59 9.88 11.35
N LYS A 566 -33.34 10.96 12.09
CA LYS A 566 -32.28 11.92 11.80
C LYS A 566 -30.96 11.33 12.29
N LYS A 567 -30.14 10.82 11.39
CA LYS A 567 -28.66 10.95 11.38
C LYS A 567 -28.08 10.03 10.32
N LEU A 568 -27.73 10.62 9.18
CA LEU A 568 -26.52 10.36 8.37
C LEU A 568 -26.67 11.20 7.11
N GLY A 569 -25.96 12.33 7.10
CA GLY A 569 -25.95 13.26 5.99
C GLY A 569 -25.05 12.76 4.88
N PHE A 570 -25.64 12.38 3.75
CA PHE A 570 -24.99 12.38 2.44
C PHE A 570 -26.02 12.88 1.43
N ARG A 571 -25.81 14.10 0.93
CA ARG A 571 -26.63 14.70 -0.13
C ARG A 571 -25.84 14.58 -1.43
N VAL A 572 -25.99 13.46 -2.13
CA VAL A 572 -25.54 13.33 -3.52
C VAL A 572 -26.74 13.64 -4.41
N LYS A 573 -26.67 14.74 -5.17
CA LYS A 573 -27.60 15.02 -6.27
C LYS A 573 -27.06 14.34 -7.53
N PRO A 574 -27.78 13.40 -8.16
CA PRO A 574 -27.51 13.04 -9.54
C PRO A 574 -28.21 14.07 -10.45
N GLN A 575 -27.42 14.83 -11.20
CA GLN A 575 -27.91 15.70 -12.27
C GLN A 575 -27.98 14.86 -13.54
N ILE A 576 -29.18 14.47 -13.94
CA ILE A 576 -29.44 13.78 -15.20
C ILE A 576 -29.76 14.87 -16.24
N CYS A 577 -28.94 14.95 -17.28
CA CYS A 577 -29.14 15.82 -18.43
C CYS A 577 -30.19 15.17 -19.35
N SER A 578 -31.34 15.82 -19.54
CA SER A 578 -32.28 15.48 -20.60
C SER A 578 -32.17 16.54 -21.70
N THR A 579 -31.68 16.14 -22.86
CA THR A 579 -31.83 16.90 -24.11
C THR A 579 -33.30 16.86 -24.50
N GLN A 580 -33.96 18.01 -24.46
CA GLN A 580 -35.34 18.17 -24.94
C GLN A 580 -35.27 18.87 -26.29
N GLU A 581 -35.72 18.18 -27.34
CA GLU A 581 -35.88 18.71 -28.70
C GLU A 581 -36.96 19.80 -28.70
N ASP A 582 -36.62 20.95 -29.25
CA ASP A 582 -37.55 22.04 -29.53
C ASP A 582 -38.49 21.66 -30.69
N SER A 583 -39.80 21.83 -30.48
CA SER A 583 -40.78 21.92 -31.56
C SER A 583 -41.65 23.16 -31.40
N VAL A 584 -41.56 24.03 -32.40
CA VAL A 584 -42.27 25.30 -32.59
C VAL A 584 -43.74 25.07 -32.94
N SER A 585 -44.66 25.81 -32.29
CA SER A 585 -45.88 26.31 -32.95
C SER A 585 -46.51 27.49 -32.18
N GLU A 586 -46.77 28.56 -32.92
CA GLU A 586 -47.37 29.85 -32.53
C GLU A 586 -48.85 29.75 -32.11
N HIS A 587 -49.30 30.56 -31.14
CA HIS A 587 -50.24 31.69 -31.37
C HIS A 587 -50.77 32.35 -30.06
N GLN A 588 -50.55 33.68 -29.99
CA GLN A 588 -51.44 34.76 -29.50
C GLN A 588 -52.19 34.68 -28.14
N SER A 589 -51.83 35.58 -27.22
CA SER A 589 -52.63 36.78 -26.81
C SER A 589 -52.04 37.38 -25.51
N ARG A 590 -51.42 38.57 -25.56
CA ARG A 590 -51.96 39.94 -25.43
C ARG A 590 -52.13 40.41 -23.96
N SER A 591 -51.35 41.45 -23.65
CA SER A 591 -51.65 42.61 -22.79
C SER A 591 -51.44 42.52 -21.28
N GLY A 592 -50.59 43.44 -20.77
CA GLY A 592 -50.60 43.88 -19.38
C GLY A 592 -49.25 44.43 -18.89
N LYS A 593 -48.89 45.64 -19.31
CA LYS A 593 -47.72 46.40 -18.84
C LYS A 593 -48.21 47.54 -17.94
N ILE A 594 -47.32 48.03 -17.06
CA ILE A 594 -47.36 49.29 -16.28
C ILE A 594 -48.01 49.09 -14.90
N GLU A 595 -47.40 49.39 -13.74
CA GLU A 595 -46.77 50.64 -13.27
C GLU A 595 -45.93 50.32 -12.00
N ALA A 596 -44.62 50.58 -11.95
CA ALA A 596 -44.00 51.78 -11.35
C ALA A 596 -44.54 52.20 -9.96
N ILE A 597 -43.68 52.16 -8.92
CA ILE A 597 -43.13 53.35 -8.23
C ILE A 597 -42.43 52.93 -6.92
N SER A 598 -41.20 53.38 -6.81
CA SER A 598 -40.35 53.43 -5.62
C SER A 598 -41.01 54.16 -4.44
N LYS A 599 -40.73 53.72 -3.21
CA LYS A 599 -40.24 54.64 -2.17
C LYS A 599 -39.61 53.89 -1.00
N ALA A 600 -38.32 54.15 -0.82
CA ALA A 600 -37.60 53.96 0.42
C ALA A 600 -38.11 54.94 1.49
N HIS A 601 -38.24 54.49 2.75
CA HIS A 601 -37.49 55.03 3.89
C HIS A 601 -37.98 54.46 5.23
N LYS A 602 -37.00 54.11 6.08
CA LYS A 602 -37.02 54.08 7.57
C LYS A 602 -38.12 53.18 8.17
N SER A 603 -37.80 52.07 8.81
CA SER A 603 -37.04 51.97 10.07
C SER A 603 -36.62 50.53 10.34
#